data_AF-A0A2R7NII1-F1
#
_entry.id   AF-A0A2R7NII1-F1
#
_cell.length_a   1.000
_cell.length_b   1.000
_cell.length_c   1.000
_cell.angle_alpha   90.00
_cell.angle_beta   90.00
_cell.angle_gamma   90.00
#
_symmetry.space_group_name_H-M   'P 1'
#
loop_
_entity.id
_entity.type
_entity.pdbx_description
1 polymer ?
#
loop_
_entity_poly.entity_id
_entity_poly.type
_entity_poly.pdbx_seq_one_letter_code
_entity_poly.pdbx_strand_id
1 'polypeptide(L)'
;MNRYPVWKYAILVIVLLVGALYTLPNFFGEAPAVQVSSAKATIKVDTAVQQRVEEALKAAGVTPDFVALEGNSVRARFDTPDTQLKAKDAIQKALVPDANDPSYIVALNLVSRSPLWLKALHANPMYLGLDLRGGVHFMLQVDMQAALTKKSESYAGDIRTALRDKNIRHGGISRDGQSIDIKVRDEATATAARNLIADQFADLQVTTTPEGTEFKLRASIKPEATRRVQEQALKQNMVTLHNRINELGVAEPVIQQQGLDRIVVQLPGVQDTAKAKDILGRTATLEVRMVDEGTEARSAETGRGPVPFGSERYLERNGQPVIVKKQVILTGENLTDAQPGFDGQTQEPTVNLTLDAKGSRIFKDITRENVGKRMAIVLFEKGKGEVVTAPVIRSEIGGGRVQISGRMTTAEANDTALLLRAGSLAAPMEIIEEYTIGPSLGADNIERGIHSVVWGMVAIAVFMCIYYALFGIFSTVSLAVNVLLLLAILS
;
A
#
# COMPACT_ATOMS: atom_id res chain seq x y z
N MET A 1 27.15 -55.98 4.98
CA MET A 1 25.68 -56.16 4.91
C MET A 1 25.06 -54.89 4.35
N ASN A 2 25.00 -54.76 3.02
CA ASN A 2 24.50 -53.56 2.34
C ASN A 2 23.03 -53.80 1.93
N ARG A 3 22.07 -53.27 2.68
CA ARG A 3 20.64 -53.62 2.53
C ARG A 3 19.90 -52.85 1.42
N TYR A 4 20.54 -51.85 0.81
CA TYR A 4 19.95 -51.03 -0.25
C TYR A 4 20.73 -51.10 -1.57
N PRO A 5 20.06 -50.98 -2.73
CA PRO A 5 20.71 -50.82 -4.02
C PRO A 5 21.60 -49.57 -4.09
N VAL A 6 22.71 -49.65 -4.85
CA VAL A 6 23.70 -48.55 -5.00
C VAL A 6 23.07 -47.23 -5.44
N TRP A 7 22.05 -47.27 -6.29
CA TRP A 7 21.32 -46.07 -6.73
C TRP A 7 20.62 -45.33 -5.59
N LYS A 8 20.15 -46.03 -4.54
CA LYS A 8 19.54 -45.38 -3.37
C LYS A 8 20.58 -44.62 -2.54
N TYR A 9 21.79 -45.18 -2.42
CA TYR A 9 22.90 -44.49 -1.77
C TYR A 9 23.37 -43.29 -2.59
N ALA A 10 23.40 -43.40 -3.92
CA ALA A 10 23.71 -42.28 -4.80
C ALA A 10 22.69 -41.13 -4.64
N ILE A 11 21.39 -41.44 -4.61
CA ILE A 11 20.34 -40.45 -4.33
C ILE A 11 20.54 -39.81 -2.96
N LEU A 12 20.84 -40.60 -1.92
CA LEU A 12 21.05 -40.08 -0.57
C LEU A 12 22.24 -39.11 -0.50
N VAL A 13 23.34 -39.40 -1.19
CA VAL A 13 24.49 -38.49 -1.30
C VAL A 13 24.11 -37.21 -2.04
N ILE A 14 23.36 -37.30 -3.14
CA ILE A 14 22.90 -36.12 -3.89
C ILE A 14 22.01 -35.24 -3.00
N VAL A 15 21.03 -35.84 -2.31
CA VAL A 15 20.13 -35.12 -1.39
C VAL A 15 20.92 -34.44 -0.28
N LEU A 16 21.95 -35.10 0.27
CA LEU A 16 22.78 -34.53 1.32
C LEU A 16 23.65 -33.38 0.80
N LEU A 17 24.21 -33.49 -0.40
CA LEU A 17 24.98 -32.40 -1.04
C LEU A 17 24.10 -31.19 -1.35
N VAL A 18 22.89 -31.42 -1.90
CA VAL A 18 21.93 -30.34 -2.16
C VAL A 18 21.47 -29.70 -0.86
N GLY A 19 21.13 -30.50 0.15
CA GLY A 19 20.75 -30.00 1.48
C GLY A 19 21.88 -29.18 2.11
N ALA A 20 23.12 -29.64 2.03
CA ALA A 20 24.27 -28.89 2.53
C ALA A 20 24.44 -27.57 1.77
N LEU A 21 24.26 -27.57 0.45
CA LEU A 21 24.39 -26.37 -0.38
C LEU A 21 23.36 -25.29 -0.02
N TYR A 22 22.09 -25.67 0.14
CA TYR A 22 21.00 -24.74 0.46
C TYR A 22 20.97 -24.32 1.94
N THR A 23 21.60 -25.07 2.84
CA THR A 23 21.76 -24.65 4.24
C THR A 23 22.88 -23.64 4.47
N LEU A 24 23.91 -23.58 3.60
CA LEU A 24 25.05 -22.69 3.75
C LEU A 24 24.71 -21.20 3.97
N PRO A 25 23.75 -20.59 3.23
CA PRO A 25 23.35 -19.20 3.43
C PRO A 25 23.00 -18.83 4.89
N ASN A 26 22.39 -19.77 5.63
CA ASN A 26 21.98 -19.54 7.02
C ASN A 26 23.15 -19.29 7.98
N PHE A 27 24.35 -19.79 7.66
CA PHE A 27 25.53 -19.63 8.51
C PHE A 27 26.27 -18.31 8.31
N PHE A 28 25.95 -17.56 7.25
CA PHE A 28 26.59 -16.27 7.00
C PHE A 28 25.96 -15.13 7.83
N GLY A 29 24.70 -15.27 8.24
CA GLY A 29 23.97 -14.25 8.99
C GLY A 29 23.64 -13.00 8.16
N GLU A 30 23.29 -11.92 8.86
CA GLU A 30 23.01 -10.61 8.26
C GLU A 30 24.12 -9.61 8.58
N ALA A 31 24.28 -8.62 7.70
CA ALA A 31 25.24 -7.54 7.87
C ALA A 31 24.52 -6.17 7.75
N PRO A 32 24.98 -5.17 8.53
CA PRO A 32 24.60 -3.78 8.38
C PRO A 32 24.72 -3.29 6.93
N ALA A 33 23.66 -2.69 6.40
CA ALA A 33 23.68 -2.13 5.04
C ALA A 33 22.96 -0.80 4.94
N VAL A 34 23.43 0.06 4.04
CA VAL A 34 22.71 1.26 3.66
C VAL A 34 22.06 0.98 2.31
N GLN A 35 20.74 1.14 2.25
CA GLN A 35 19.96 1.03 1.04
C GLN A 35 19.64 2.43 0.53
N VAL A 36 19.98 2.67 -0.73
CA VAL A 36 19.60 3.85 -1.49
C VAL A 36 18.52 3.42 -2.47
N SER A 37 17.28 3.77 -2.19
CA SER A 37 16.18 3.64 -3.15
C SER A 37 15.88 5.01 -3.76
N SER A 38 15.22 5.00 -4.91
CA SER A 38 14.72 6.24 -5.46
C SER A 38 13.59 6.78 -4.59
N ALA A 39 13.66 8.07 -4.24
CA ALA A 39 12.52 8.79 -3.68
C ALA A 39 11.50 9.13 -4.77
N LYS A 40 11.91 9.03 -6.04
CA LYS A 40 11.25 9.61 -7.20
C LYS A 40 11.12 8.53 -8.29
N ALA A 41 9.93 8.04 -8.58
CA ALA A 41 9.73 7.02 -9.63
C ALA A 41 10.25 7.40 -11.05
N THR A 42 10.50 8.69 -11.34
CA THR A 42 11.21 9.16 -12.55
C THR A 42 12.72 9.08 -12.48
N ILE A 43 13.31 9.03 -11.29
CA ILE A 43 14.75 8.85 -11.09
C ILE A 43 15.00 7.36 -10.90
N LYS A 44 15.67 6.75 -11.87
CA LYS A 44 16.12 5.36 -11.73
C LYS A 44 17.36 5.32 -10.86
N VAL A 45 17.43 4.30 -10.02
CA VAL A 45 18.70 3.95 -9.40
C VAL A 45 19.43 3.07 -10.41
N ASP A 46 20.53 3.58 -10.94
CA ASP A 46 21.33 2.93 -11.98
C ASP A 46 22.80 2.84 -11.56
N THR A 47 23.65 2.39 -12.47
CA THR A 47 25.10 2.25 -12.24
C THR A 47 25.77 3.60 -11.94
N ALA A 48 25.22 4.73 -12.40
CA ALA A 48 25.76 6.04 -12.06
C ALA A 48 25.50 6.39 -10.58
N VAL A 49 24.31 6.06 -10.06
CA VAL A 49 24.02 6.20 -8.63
C VAL A 49 24.93 5.29 -7.80
N GLN A 50 25.18 4.07 -8.26
CA GLN A 50 26.14 3.16 -7.61
C GLN A 50 27.53 3.81 -7.49
N GLN A 51 28.05 4.39 -8.58
CA GLN A 51 29.33 5.08 -8.56
C GLN A 51 29.35 6.27 -7.59
N ARG A 52 28.27 7.08 -7.55
CA ARG A 52 28.17 8.20 -6.61
C ARG A 52 28.14 7.74 -5.15
N VAL A 53 27.50 6.61 -4.86
CA VAL A 53 27.54 5.98 -3.53
C VAL A 53 28.98 5.56 -3.18
N GLU A 54 29.68 4.90 -4.10
CA GLU A 54 31.08 4.50 -3.90
C GLU A 54 32.01 5.70 -3.68
N GLU A 55 31.82 6.79 -4.42
CA GLU A 55 32.57 8.04 -4.26
C GLU A 55 32.29 8.70 -2.91
N ALA A 56 31.03 8.79 -2.50
CA ALA A 56 30.64 9.34 -1.21
C ALA A 56 31.25 8.55 -0.04
N LEU A 57 31.27 7.21 -0.13
CA LEU A 57 31.88 6.33 0.86
C LEU A 57 33.40 6.50 0.92
N LYS A 58 34.07 6.58 -0.25
CA LYS A 58 35.51 6.86 -0.33
C LYS A 58 35.87 8.21 0.29
N ALA A 59 35.10 9.26 -0.01
CA ALA A 59 35.32 10.60 0.53
C ALA A 59 35.15 10.65 2.07
N ALA A 60 34.28 9.79 2.62
CA ALA A 60 34.09 9.65 4.06
C ALA A 60 35.08 8.68 4.73
N GLY A 61 35.98 8.05 3.98
CA GLY A 61 36.93 7.06 4.50
C GLY A 61 36.28 5.76 4.98
N VAL A 62 35.08 5.42 4.48
CA VAL A 62 34.36 4.20 4.84
C VAL A 62 34.53 3.16 3.73
N THR A 63 35.03 1.98 4.09
CA THR A 63 35.19 0.85 3.16
C THR A 63 33.98 -0.08 3.21
N PRO A 64 33.15 -0.15 2.16
CA PRO A 64 32.09 -1.14 2.07
C PRO A 64 32.65 -2.52 1.69
N ASP A 65 31.99 -3.58 2.15
CA ASP A 65 32.24 -4.97 1.70
C ASP A 65 31.94 -5.12 0.21
N PHE A 66 30.78 -4.60 -0.18
CA PHE A 66 30.34 -4.50 -1.55
C PHE A 66 29.33 -3.35 -1.69
N VAL A 67 29.24 -2.84 -2.91
CA VAL A 67 28.16 -1.96 -3.35
C VAL A 67 27.58 -2.60 -4.60
N ALA A 68 26.28 -2.89 -4.60
CA ALA A 68 25.62 -3.54 -5.72
C ALA A 68 24.27 -2.90 -6.00
N LEU A 69 23.95 -2.81 -7.30
CA LEU A 69 22.61 -2.50 -7.76
C LEU A 69 21.74 -3.76 -7.69
N GLU A 70 20.70 -3.73 -6.86
CA GLU A 70 19.70 -4.79 -6.74
C GLU A 70 18.30 -4.25 -7.03
N GLY A 71 17.74 -4.67 -8.17
CA GLY A 71 16.45 -4.18 -8.64
C GLY A 71 16.50 -2.67 -8.94
N ASN A 72 15.72 -1.88 -8.20
CA ASN A 72 15.66 -0.42 -8.30
C ASN A 72 16.30 0.28 -7.09
N SER A 73 17.29 -0.36 -6.47
CA SER A 73 17.99 0.18 -5.30
C SER A 73 19.48 -0.18 -5.32
N VAL A 74 20.33 0.68 -4.76
CA VAL A 74 21.73 0.39 -4.50
C VAL A 74 21.87 0.02 -3.04
N ARG A 75 22.55 -1.09 -2.76
CA ARG A 75 22.84 -1.56 -1.41
C ARG A 75 24.34 -1.55 -1.19
N ALA A 76 24.77 -0.87 -0.14
CA ALA A 76 26.14 -0.90 0.33
C ALA A 76 26.17 -1.65 1.67
N ARG A 77 26.98 -2.72 1.75
CA ARG A 77 27.11 -3.55 2.95
C ARG A 77 28.37 -3.16 3.74
N PHE A 78 28.27 -3.21 5.07
CA PHE A 78 29.31 -2.83 6.00
C PHE A 78 29.49 -3.89 7.09
N ASP A 79 30.68 -3.92 7.69
CA ASP A 79 31.00 -4.86 8.77
C ASP A 79 30.31 -4.53 10.10
N THR A 80 30.14 -3.23 10.41
CA THR A 80 29.64 -2.78 11.72
C THR A 80 28.52 -1.74 11.61
N PRO A 81 27.59 -1.69 12.60
CA PRO A 81 26.56 -0.66 12.66
C PRO A 81 27.13 0.77 12.72
N ASP A 82 28.27 0.98 13.38
CA ASP A 82 28.90 2.30 13.45
C ASP A 82 29.39 2.77 12.08
N THR A 83 29.98 1.87 11.29
CA THR A 83 30.35 2.16 9.89
C THR A 83 29.13 2.40 9.01
N GLN A 84 28.03 1.69 9.27
CA GLN A 84 26.76 1.86 8.56
C GLN A 84 26.14 3.25 8.83
N LEU A 85 26.17 3.72 10.08
CA LEU A 85 25.66 5.06 10.43
C LEU A 85 26.49 6.16 9.76
N LYS A 86 27.83 6.06 9.82
CA LYS A 86 28.72 7.00 9.12
C LYS A 86 28.50 6.98 7.61
N ALA A 87 28.31 5.79 7.03
CA ALA A 87 27.99 5.62 5.62
C ALA A 87 26.65 6.26 5.26
N LYS A 88 25.61 6.06 6.07
CA LYS A 88 24.30 6.67 5.86
C LYS A 88 24.42 8.19 5.81
N ASP A 89 25.09 8.80 6.79
CA ASP A 89 25.25 10.26 6.84
C ASP A 89 26.03 10.80 5.64
N ALA A 90 27.10 10.10 5.22
CA ALA A 90 27.89 10.47 4.05
C ALA A 90 27.08 10.35 2.74
N ILE A 91 26.40 9.23 2.54
CA ILE A 91 25.56 8.96 1.37
C ILE A 91 24.39 9.95 1.33
N GLN A 92 23.75 10.22 2.47
CA GLN A 92 22.64 11.16 2.56
C GLN A 92 23.10 12.58 2.23
N LYS A 93 24.25 13.03 2.75
CA LYS A 93 24.80 14.34 2.41
C LYS A 93 25.17 14.46 0.92
N ALA A 94 25.59 13.38 0.28
CA ALA A 94 25.99 13.38 -1.12
C ALA A 94 24.81 13.29 -2.10
N LEU A 95 23.78 12.51 -1.77
CA LEU A 95 22.65 12.21 -2.66
C LEU A 95 21.38 13.01 -2.34
N VAL A 96 21.29 13.56 -1.13
CA VAL A 96 20.13 14.34 -0.65
C VAL A 96 20.62 15.70 -0.15
N PRO A 97 21.01 16.61 -1.06
CA PRO A 97 21.49 17.95 -0.69
C PRO A 97 20.38 18.86 -0.14
N ASP A 98 19.11 18.61 -0.50
CA ASP A 98 17.94 19.27 0.07
C ASP A 98 17.05 18.23 0.77
N ALA A 99 16.79 18.45 2.07
CA ALA A 99 15.96 17.58 2.88
C ALA A 99 14.45 17.71 2.56
N ASN A 100 14.04 18.83 1.95
CA ASN A 100 12.64 19.09 1.61
C ASN A 100 12.27 18.55 0.22
N ASP A 101 13.25 18.23 -0.63
CA ASP A 101 13.05 17.55 -1.93
C ASP A 101 14.09 16.43 -2.15
N PRO A 102 14.01 15.33 -1.39
CA PRO A 102 14.97 14.24 -1.52
C PRO A 102 14.83 13.55 -2.87
N SER A 103 15.92 13.47 -3.64
CA SER A 103 15.94 12.68 -4.89
C SER A 103 16.10 11.18 -4.63
N TYR A 104 16.68 10.82 -3.49
CA TYR A 104 16.92 9.44 -3.07
C TYR A 104 16.52 9.26 -1.61
N ILE A 105 16.07 8.05 -1.27
CA ILE A 105 15.83 7.64 0.10
C ILE A 105 17.03 6.82 0.55
N VAL A 106 17.71 7.31 1.59
CA VAL A 106 18.82 6.60 2.23
C VAL A 106 18.29 5.98 3.53
N ALA A 107 18.15 4.67 3.55
CA ALA A 107 17.60 3.92 4.67
C ALA A 107 18.65 2.94 5.22
N LEU A 108 18.64 2.76 6.54
CA LEU A 108 19.38 1.68 7.19
C LEU A 108 18.61 0.38 6.98
N ASN A 109 19.31 -0.67 6.57
CA ASN A 109 18.77 -2.00 6.31
C ASN A 109 19.76 -3.08 6.78
N LEU A 110 19.33 -4.33 6.76
CA LEU A 110 20.16 -5.51 6.95
C LEU A 110 20.07 -6.41 5.73
N VAL A 111 21.23 -6.85 5.22
CA VAL A 111 21.31 -7.74 4.05
C VAL A 111 22.05 -9.00 4.41
N SER A 112 21.74 -10.11 3.73
CA SER A 112 22.46 -11.37 3.96
C SER A 112 23.95 -11.21 3.68
N ARG A 113 24.78 -11.78 4.55
CA ARG A 113 26.23 -11.84 4.34
C ARG A 113 26.64 -12.94 3.33
N SER A 114 25.67 -13.70 2.81
CA SER A 114 25.90 -14.80 1.87
C SER A 114 26.69 -14.37 0.62
N PRO A 115 27.65 -15.18 0.16
CA PRO A 115 28.33 -15.00 -1.12
C PRO A 115 27.40 -14.87 -2.33
N LEU A 116 27.79 -14.05 -3.30
CA LEU A 116 27.01 -13.81 -4.52
C LEU A 116 26.72 -15.08 -5.35
N TRP A 117 27.63 -16.07 -5.32
CA TRP A 117 27.45 -17.32 -6.05
C TRP A 117 26.32 -18.19 -5.46
N LEU A 118 26.07 -18.13 -4.14
CA LEU A 118 24.92 -18.80 -3.51
C LEU A 118 23.62 -18.11 -3.92
N LYS A 119 23.62 -16.78 -3.92
CA LYS A 119 22.48 -15.98 -4.37
C LYS A 119 22.14 -16.23 -5.85
N ALA A 120 23.15 -16.40 -6.71
CA ALA A 120 22.95 -16.75 -8.12
C ALA A 120 22.29 -18.14 -8.32
N LEU A 121 22.47 -19.05 -7.37
CA LEU A 121 21.79 -20.35 -7.33
C LEU A 121 20.40 -20.29 -6.69
N HIS A 122 19.92 -19.09 -6.32
CA HIS A 122 18.68 -18.89 -5.55
C HIS A 122 18.70 -19.56 -4.16
N ALA A 123 19.89 -19.83 -3.62
CA ALA A 123 20.06 -20.28 -2.24
C ALA A 123 20.06 -19.05 -1.33
N ASN A 124 18.88 -18.70 -0.80
CA ASN A 124 18.69 -17.60 0.14
C ASN A 124 18.72 -18.12 1.59
N PRO A 125 19.09 -17.30 2.58
CA PRO A 125 18.90 -17.69 3.97
C PRO A 125 17.41 -17.77 4.31
N MET A 126 17.09 -18.56 5.33
CA MET A 126 15.77 -18.66 5.92
C MET A 126 15.27 -17.29 6.38
N TYR A 127 13.97 -17.07 6.18
CA TYR A 127 13.32 -15.84 6.60
C TYR A 127 13.25 -15.72 8.13
N LEU A 128 13.77 -14.61 8.63
CA LEU A 128 13.73 -14.27 10.05
C LEU A 128 12.53 -13.36 10.30
N GLY A 129 11.68 -13.76 11.25
CA GLY A 129 10.58 -12.93 11.72
C GLY A 129 11.05 -11.67 12.44
N LEU A 130 10.10 -10.79 12.76
CA LEU A 130 10.34 -9.52 13.45
C LEU A 130 11.14 -9.68 14.75
N ASP A 131 10.88 -10.74 15.52
CA ASP A 131 11.53 -10.98 16.81
C ASP A 131 13.02 -11.35 16.68
N LEU A 132 13.44 -11.79 15.49
CA LEU A 132 14.81 -12.23 15.20
C LEU A 132 15.57 -11.19 14.37
N ARG A 133 14.90 -10.52 13.43
CA ARG A 133 15.50 -9.50 12.55
C ARG A 133 15.41 -8.08 13.11
N GLY A 134 14.55 -7.85 14.10
CA GLY A 134 14.12 -6.53 14.50
C GLY A 134 13.21 -5.89 13.43
N GLY A 135 12.65 -4.73 13.76
CA GLY A 135 11.72 -4.00 12.89
C GLY A 135 10.60 -3.33 13.66
N VAL A 136 9.45 -3.15 12.99
CA VAL A 136 8.28 -2.48 13.58
C VAL A 136 7.02 -3.33 13.48
N HIS A 137 6.20 -3.28 14.53
CA HIS A 137 4.88 -3.86 14.61
C HIS A 137 3.86 -2.75 14.84
N PHE A 138 2.86 -2.66 13.96
CA PHE A 138 1.73 -1.75 14.09
C PHE A 138 0.43 -2.54 14.20
N MET A 139 -0.43 -2.12 15.12
CA MET A 139 -1.84 -2.53 15.15
C MET A 139 -2.68 -1.33 14.72
N LEU A 140 -3.34 -1.47 13.58
CA LEU A 140 -4.18 -0.42 13.00
C LEU A 140 -5.65 -0.78 13.20
N GLN A 141 -6.46 0.15 13.68
CA GLN A 141 -7.91 0.03 13.79
C GLN A 141 -8.58 0.77 12.63
N VAL A 142 -9.50 0.09 11.93
CA VAL A 142 -10.24 0.65 10.79
C VAL A 142 -11.57 1.22 11.27
N ASP A 143 -11.90 2.44 10.83
CA ASP A 143 -13.18 3.07 11.12
C ASP A 143 -14.32 2.46 10.29
N MET A 144 -14.98 1.45 10.87
CA MET A 144 -16.12 0.78 10.24
C MET A 144 -17.34 1.68 10.06
N GLN A 145 -17.50 2.72 10.87
CA GLN A 145 -18.62 3.65 10.72
C GLN A 145 -18.42 4.54 9.50
N ALA A 146 -17.20 5.01 9.27
CA ALA A 146 -16.83 5.71 8.05
C ALA A 146 -17.02 4.84 6.80
N ALA A 147 -16.63 3.55 6.85
CA ALA A 147 -16.87 2.59 5.76
C ALA A 147 -18.35 2.49 5.38
N LEU A 148 -19.22 2.32 6.39
CA LEU A 148 -20.67 2.21 6.20
C LEU A 148 -21.26 3.54 5.69
N THR A 149 -20.77 4.67 6.20
CA THR A 149 -21.20 6.00 5.75
C THR A 149 -20.89 6.21 4.28
N LYS A 150 -19.66 5.90 3.85
CA LYS A 150 -19.23 5.98 2.45
C LYS A 150 -20.05 5.05 1.56
N LYS A 151 -20.37 3.85 2.03
CA LYS A 151 -21.23 2.90 1.30
C LYS A 151 -22.66 3.42 1.14
N SER A 152 -23.25 3.98 2.19
CA SER A 152 -24.58 4.61 2.13
C SER A 152 -24.60 5.81 1.18
N GLU A 153 -23.52 6.58 1.10
CA GLU A 153 -23.39 7.68 0.14
C GLU A 153 -23.34 7.18 -1.31
N SER A 154 -22.56 6.13 -1.59
CA SER A 154 -22.56 5.47 -2.90
C SER A 154 -23.98 4.98 -3.27
N TYR A 155 -24.67 4.30 -2.36
CA TYR A 155 -26.04 3.85 -2.62
C TYR A 155 -27.01 5.01 -2.86
N ALA A 156 -26.87 6.13 -2.15
CA ALA A 156 -27.71 7.30 -2.39
C ALA A 156 -27.51 7.87 -3.80
N GLY A 157 -26.26 7.85 -4.30
CA GLY A 157 -25.93 8.20 -5.68
C GLY A 157 -26.53 7.23 -6.70
N ASP A 158 -26.35 5.94 -6.48
CA ASP A 158 -26.84 4.88 -7.38
C ASP A 158 -28.38 4.86 -7.45
N ILE A 159 -29.07 5.02 -6.31
CA ILE A 159 -30.53 5.13 -6.25
C ILE A 159 -31.01 6.37 -7.01
N ARG A 160 -30.32 7.51 -6.88
CA ARG A 160 -30.68 8.72 -7.63
C ARG A 160 -30.67 8.48 -9.14
N THR A 161 -29.62 7.81 -9.62
CA THR A 161 -29.46 7.46 -11.04
C THR A 161 -30.54 6.47 -11.46
N ALA A 162 -30.77 5.40 -10.69
CA ALA A 162 -31.80 4.41 -10.99
C ALA A 162 -33.22 4.99 -11.06
N LEU A 163 -33.57 5.88 -10.12
CA LEU A 163 -34.86 6.58 -10.11
C LEU A 163 -35.00 7.50 -11.33
N ARG A 164 -33.92 8.19 -11.73
CA ARG A 164 -33.90 9.03 -12.93
C ARG A 164 -34.09 8.21 -14.20
N ASP A 165 -33.39 7.09 -14.34
CA ASP A 165 -33.46 6.22 -15.52
C ASP A 165 -34.85 5.61 -15.71
N LYS A 166 -35.56 5.33 -14.60
CA LYS A 166 -36.94 4.85 -14.61
C LYS A 166 -37.99 5.97 -14.59
N ASN A 167 -37.58 7.24 -14.72
CA ASN A 167 -38.45 8.42 -14.67
C ASN A 167 -39.33 8.53 -13.41
N ILE A 168 -38.85 8.00 -12.27
CA ILE A 168 -39.56 8.09 -10.99
C ILE A 168 -39.23 9.44 -10.34
N ARG A 169 -40.24 10.30 -10.24
CA ARG A 169 -40.11 11.63 -9.63
C ARG A 169 -39.92 11.50 -8.12
N HIS A 170 -38.97 12.25 -7.59
CA HIS A 170 -38.65 12.29 -6.16
C HIS A 170 -38.43 13.75 -5.73
N GLY A 171 -38.82 14.07 -4.50
CA GLY A 171 -38.68 15.40 -3.88
C GLY A 171 -37.30 15.66 -3.28
N GLY A 172 -36.41 14.68 -3.33
CA GLY A 172 -35.04 14.77 -2.86
C GLY A 172 -34.55 13.45 -2.25
N ILE A 173 -33.24 13.25 -2.30
CA ILE A 173 -32.55 12.12 -1.65
C ILE A 173 -31.51 12.72 -0.73
N SER A 174 -31.68 12.48 0.57
CA SER A 174 -30.78 12.93 1.62
C SER A 174 -30.28 11.74 2.43
N ARG A 175 -29.03 11.78 2.86
CA ARG A 175 -28.47 10.80 3.80
C ARG A 175 -28.70 11.29 5.22
N ASP A 176 -29.13 10.38 6.09
CA ASP A 176 -29.22 10.55 7.54
C ASP A 176 -28.40 9.44 8.21
N GLY A 177 -27.14 9.73 8.54
CA GLY A 177 -26.20 8.73 9.05
C GLY A 177 -25.98 7.59 8.06
N GLN A 178 -26.35 6.37 8.45
CA GLN A 178 -26.25 5.18 7.59
C GLN A 178 -27.53 4.92 6.77
N SER A 179 -28.59 5.71 6.99
CA SER A 179 -29.86 5.58 6.29
C SER A 179 -29.97 6.61 5.16
N ILE A 180 -30.72 6.25 4.12
CA ILE A 180 -31.00 7.08 2.95
C ILE A 180 -32.48 7.40 2.97
N ASP A 181 -32.78 8.69 3.09
CA ASP A 181 -34.13 9.22 3.12
C ASP A 181 -34.49 9.75 1.72
N ILE A 182 -35.59 9.25 1.16
CA ILE A 182 -36.11 9.61 -0.15
C ILE A 182 -37.51 10.15 0.03
N LYS A 183 -37.73 11.40 -0.39
CA LYS A 183 -39.05 12.03 -0.36
C LYS A 183 -39.79 11.78 -1.66
N VAL A 184 -41.04 11.36 -1.59
CA VAL A 184 -41.92 11.15 -2.74
C VAL A 184 -43.31 11.70 -2.46
N ARG A 185 -44.04 12.07 -3.51
CA ARG A 185 -45.27 12.86 -3.37
C ARG A 185 -46.53 12.00 -3.17
N ASP A 186 -46.55 10.78 -3.69
CA ASP A 186 -47.75 9.94 -3.74
C ASP A 186 -47.43 8.48 -3.42
N GLU A 187 -48.44 7.73 -3.00
CA GLU A 187 -48.29 6.34 -2.56
C GLU A 187 -47.90 5.40 -3.72
N ALA A 188 -48.35 5.72 -4.94
CA ALA A 188 -48.02 4.95 -6.13
C ALA A 188 -46.53 5.10 -6.49
N THR A 189 -45.99 6.33 -6.48
CA THR A 189 -44.54 6.56 -6.64
C THR A 189 -43.73 5.97 -5.49
N ALA A 190 -44.25 6.00 -4.26
CA ALA A 190 -43.59 5.35 -3.12
C ALA A 190 -43.45 3.83 -3.32
N THR A 191 -44.51 3.19 -3.83
CA THR A 191 -44.50 1.76 -4.10
C THR A 191 -43.62 1.40 -5.29
N ALA A 192 -43.65 2.20 -6.36
CA ALA A 192 -42.76 2.02 -7.52
C ALA A 192 -41.28 2.17 -7.13
N ALA A 193 -40.94 3.19 -6.34
CA ALA A 193 -39.58 3.41 -5.84
C ALA A 193 -39.13 2.27 -4.92
N ARG A 194 -40.00 1.82 -4.00
CA ARG A 194 -39.70 0.69 -3.10
C ARG A 194 -39.39 -0.59 -3.87
N ASN A 195 -40.20 -0.92 -4.87
CA ASN A 195 -40.00 -2.12 -5.69
C ASN A 195 -38.70 -2.02 -6.50
N LEU A 196 -38.44 -0.87 -7.13
CA LEU A 196 -37.19 -0.65 -7.86
C LEU A 196 -35.96 -0.82 -6.95
N ILE A 197 -36.02 -0.28 -5.73
CA ILE A 197 -34.91 -0.40 -4.77
C ILE A 197 -34.75 -1.85 -4.32
N ALA A 198 -35.85 -2.55 -4.04
CA ALA A 198 -35.81 -3.96 -3.65
C ALA A 198 -35.24 -4.86 -4.76
N ASP A 199 -35.56 -4.58 -6.02
CA ASP A 199 -35.11 -5.35 -7.18
C ASP A 199 -33.62 -5.12 -7.50
N GLN A 200 -33.16 -3.86 -7.46
CA GLN A 200 -31.79 -3.51 -7.87
C GLN A 200 -30.78 -3.49 -6.70
N PHE A 201 -31.24 -3.31 -5.46
CA PHE A 201 -30.41 -3.15 -4.28
C PHE A 201 -30.82 -4.13 -3.18
N ALA A 202 -30.58 -5.42 -3.42
CA ALA A 202 -30.94 -6.52 -2.49
C ALA A 202 -30.35 -6.38 -1.07
N ASP A 203 -29.28 -5.60 -0.90
CA ASP A 203 -28.60 -5.35 0.37
C ASP A 203 -29.30 -4.29 1.23
N LEU A 204 -30.29 -3.58 0.70
CA LEU A 204 -31.05 -2.55 1.40
C LEU A 204 -32.39 -3.08 1.90
N GLN A 205 -32.81 -2.61 3.07
CA GLN A 205 -34.18 -2.72 3.56
C GLN A 205 -34.83 -1.34 3.50
N VAL A 206 -36.05 -1.26 2.97
CA VAL A 206 -36.75 0.01 2.79
C VAL A 206 -38.01 0.01 3.63
N THR A 207 -38.14 0.99 4.51
CA THR A 207 -39.37 1.28 5.24
C THR A 207 -40.02 2.52 4.64
N THR A 208 -41.35 2.59 4.66
CA THR A 208 -42.10 3.75 4.19
C THR A 208 -42.87 4.33 5.35
N THR A 209 -42.73 5.64 5.56
CA THR A 209 -43.41 6.38 6.61
C THR A 209 -44.18 7.54 5.97
N PRO A 210 -45.49 7.69 6.26
CA PRO A 210 -46.25 8.86 5.81
C PRO A 210 -45.74 10.12 6.53
N GLU A 211 -45.52 11.21 5.80
CA GLU A 211 -45.08 12.51 6.33
C GLU A 211 -46.00 13.62 5.78
N GLY A 212 -47.15 13.80 6.42
CA GLY A 212 -48.17 14.78 5.99
C GLY A 212 -48.79 14.41 4.65
N THR A 213 -48.60 15.26 3.63
CA THR A 213 -49.04 15.03 2.23
C THR A 213 -48.00 14.33 1.36
N GLU A 214 -46.82 14.03 1.92
CA GLU A 214 -45.73 13.32 1.24
C GLU A 214 -45.47 11.96 1.90
N PHE A 215 -44.74 11.09 1.22
CA PHE A 215 -44.24 9.84 1.77
C PHE A 215 -42.71 9.88 1.84
N LYS A 216 -42.18 9.38 2.95
CA LYS A 216 -40.75 9.25 3.18
C LYS A 216 -40.36 7.78 3.13
N LEU A 217 -39.51 7.41 2.19
CA LEU A 217 -38.87 6.10 2.15
C LEU A 217 -37.53 6.19 2.87
N ARG A 218 -37.31 5.33 3.85
CA ARG A 218 -36.03 5.19 4.55
C ARG A 218 -35.41 3.87 4.16
N ALA A 219 -34.32 3.92 3.39
CA ALA A 219 -33.52 2.76 3.03
C ALA A 219 -32.33 2.63 3.98
N SER A 220 -32.17 1.49 4.64
CA SER A 220 -31.02 1.19 5.50
C SER A 220 -30.33 -0.10 5.04
N ILE A 221 -29.04 -0.24 5.31
CA ILE A 221 -28.28 -1.46 4.98
C ILE A 221 -28.75 -2.60 5.90
N LYS A 222 -29.02 -3.79 5.34
CA LYS A 222 -29.37 -4.98 6.11
C LYS A 222 -28.20 -5.42 7.01
N PRO A 223 -28.42 -5.97 8.21
CA PRO A 223 -27.33 -6.40 9.11
C PRO A 223 -26.32 -7.37 8.47
N GLU A 224 -26.78 -8.27 7.61
CA GLU A 224 -25.92 -9.20 6.86
C GLU A 224 -25.04 -8.48 5.82
N ALA A 225 -25.59 -7.47 5.17
CA ALA A 225 -24.83 -6.63 4.23
C ALA A 225 -23.84 -5.73 4.97
N THR A 226 -24.19 -5.24 6.17
CA THR A 226 -23.27 -4.48 7.04
C THR A 226 -21.99 -5.27 7.33
N ARG A 227 -22.11 -6.55 7.72
CA ARG A 227 -20.93 -7.41 7.96
C ARG A 227 -20.11 -7.62 6.69
N ARG A 228 -20.76 -7.88 5.55
CA ARG A 228 -20.08 -8.01 4.25
C ARG A 228 -19.31 -6.75 3.87
N VAL A 229 -19.89 -5.56 4.11
CA VAL A 229 -19.22 -4.27 3.86
C VAL A 229 -18.01 -4.10 4.78
N GLN A 230 -18.11 -4.46 6.06
CA GLN A 230 -16.98 -4.39 7.00
C GLN A 230 -15.84 -5.34 6.60
N GLU A 231 -16.15 -6.59 6.26
CA GLU A 231 -15.16 -7.56 5.79
C GLU A 231 -14.50 -7.11 4.48
N GLN A 232 -15.27 -6.56 3.55
CA GLN A 232 -14.75 -6.03 2.29
C GLN A 232 -13.86 -4.81 2.53
N ALA A 233 -14.24 -3.91 3.45
CA ALA A 233 -13.45 -2.74 3.81
C ALA A 233 -12.10 -3.14 4.41
N LEU A 234 -12.08 -4.15 5.30
CA LEU A 234 -10.83 -4.70 5.85
C LEU A 234 -9.93 -5.27 4.75
N LYS A 235 -10.47 -6.15 3.89
CA LYS A 235 -9.69 -6.76 2.80
C LYS A 235 -9.12 -5.70 1.86
N GLN A 236 -9.91 -4.70 1.51
CA GLN A 236 -9.47 -3.60 0.65
C GLN A 236 -8.36 -2.76 1.32
N ASN A 237 -8.50 -2.45 2.60
CA ASN A 237 -7.47 -1.75 3.36
C ASN A 237 -6.19 -2.58 3.48
N MET A 238 -6.27 -3.90 3.66
CA MET A 238 -5.11 -4.79 3.67
C MET A 238 -4.36 -4.79 2.33
N VAL A 239 -5.07 -4.86 1.21
CA VAL A 239 -4.47 -4.77 -0.13
C VAL A 239 -3.80 -3.41 -0.33
N THR A 240 -4.44 -2.34 0.11
CA THR A 240 -3.88 -0.98 0.05
C THR A 240 -2.61 -0.86 0.90
N LEU A 241 -2.61 -1.40 2.12
CA LEU A 241 -1.43 -1.45 2.99
C LEU A 241 -0.31 -2.27 2.34
N HIS A 242 -0.63 -3.41 1.75
CA HIS A 242 0.35 -4.24 1.04
C HIS A 242 1.06 -3.45 -0.07
N ASN A 243 0.29 -2.76 -0.90
CA ASN A 243 0.85 -1.92 -1.96
C ASN A 243 1.72 -0.78 -1.40
N ARG A 244 1.27 -0.08 -0.34
CA ARG A 244 2.04 0.99 0.33
C ARG A 244 3.36 0.50 0.91
N ILE A 245 3.37 -0.72 1.45
CA ILE A 245 4.56 -1.29 2.07
C ILE A 245 5.56 -1.81 1.04
N ASN A 246 5.10 -2.36 -0.07
CA ASN A 246 5.98 -2.74 -1.17
C ASN A 246 6.76 -1.53 -1.69
N GLU A 247 6.13 -0.35 -1.70
CA GLU A 247 6.77 0.92 -2.11
C GLU A 247 7.79 1.44 -1.07
N LEU A 248 7.69 1.02 0.20
CA LEU A 248 8.74 1.25 1.20
C LEU A 248 10.01 0.42 0.94
N GLY A 249 9.97 -0.53 0.01
CA GLY A 249 11.08 -1.43 -0.30
C GLY A 249 11.33 -2.48 0.80
N VAL A 250 10.33 -2.73 1.65
CA VAL A 250 10.37 -3.79 2.66
C VAL A 250 10.20 -5.12 1.95
N ALA A 251 11.20 -5.98 2.06
CA ALA A 251 11.10 -7.34 1.57
C ALA A 251 10.19 -8.10 2.55
N GLU A 252 8.97 -8.40 2.12
CA GLU A 252 8.04 -9.35 2.75
C GLU A 252 7.39 -8.88 4.06
N PRO A 253 6.43 -7.93 3.99
CA PRO A 253 5.64 -7.56 5.15
C PRO A 253 4.59 -8.62 5.49
N VAL A 254 4.35 -8.79 6.78
CA VAL A 254 3.23 -9.61 7.27
C VAL A 254 2.05 -8.70 7.57
N ILE A 255 0.97 -8.87 6.83
CA ILE A 255 -0.27 -8.10 6.99
C ILE A 255 -1.39 -9.09 7.27
N GLN A 256 -1.95 -9.02 8.48
CA GLN A 256 -2.95 -9.98 8.93
C GLN A 256 -4.12 -9.25 9.57
N GLN A 257 -5.32 -9.79 9.37
CA GLN A 257 -6.51 -9.32 10.06
C GLN A 257 -6.48 -9.81 11.52
N GLN A 258 -6.75 -8.90 12.46
CA GLN A 258 -6.92 -9.23 13.87
C GLN A 258 -8.32 -8.80 14.33
N GLY A 259 -9.18 -9.77 14.62
CA GLY A 259 -10.56 -9.49 15.01
C GLY A 259 -11.41 -8.93 13.87
N LEU A 260 -12.40 -8.09 14.23
CA LEU A 260 -13.42 -7.58 13.29
C LEU A 260 -13.08 -6.24 12.66
N ASP A 261 -12.15 -5.48 13.24
CA ASP A 261 -11.85 -4.10 12.84
C ASP A 261 -10.36 -3.73 12.87
N ARG A 262 -9.46 -4.69 13.13
CA ARG A 262 -8.02 -4.40 13.24
C ARG A 262 -7.20 -5.15 12.21
N ILE A 263 -6.07 -4.54 11.85
CA ILE A 263 -5.05 -5.07 10.95
C ILE A 263 -3.71 -4.98 11.67
N VAL A 264 -3.02 -6.12 11.76
CA VAL A 264 -1.64 -6.20 12.23
C VAL A 264 -0.71 -6.09 11.04
N VAL A 265 0.26 -5.21 11.14
CA VAL A 265 1.31 -5.01 10.15
C VAL A 265 2.67 -5.19 10.83
N GLN A 266 3.47 -6.11 10.32
CA GLN A 266 4.85 -6.31 10.75
C GLN A 266 5.79 -6.03 9.60
N LEU A 267 6.77 -5.17 9.84
CA LEU A 267 7.79 -4.78 8.87
C LEU A 267 9.18 -5.18 9.39
N PRO A 268 9.66 -6.41 9.09
CA PRO A 268 10.98 -6.86 9.50
C PRO A 268 12.09 -6.02 8.86
N GLY A 269 13.15 -5.74 9.61
CA GLY A 269 14.33 -5.01 9.13
C GLY A 269 14.14 -3.49 8.95
N VAL A 270 12.93 -2.96 9.14
CA VAL A 270 12.68 -1.50 9.09
C VAL A 270 13.18 -0.84 10.36
N GLN A 271 14.15 0.06 10.23
CA GLN A 271 14.76 0.76 11.36
C GLN A 271 14.13 2.14 11.64
N ASP A 272 13.48 2.76 10.66
CA ASP A 272 12.86 4.08 10.78
C ASP A 272 11.34 3.97 10.93
N THR A 273 10.87 4.00 12.18
CA THR A 273 9.46 3.91 12.55
C THR A 273 8.66 5.12 12.07
N ALA A 274 9.22 6.32 12.18
CA ALA A 274 8.55 7.58 11.86
C ALA A 274 8.22 7.64 10.36
N LYS A 275 9.17 7.23 9.52
CA LYS A 275 8.96 7.17 8.07
C LYS A 275 7.93 6.11 7.67
N ALA A 276 7.97 4.94 8.30
CA ALA A 276 6.96 3.90 8.08
C ALA A 276 5.57 4.40 8.48
N LYS A 277 5.45 5.07 9.62
CA LYS A 277 4.20 5.65 10.14
C LYS A 277 3.62 6.72 9.23
N ASP A 278 4.45 7.60 8.68
CA ASP A 278 3.97 8.63 7.74
C ASP A 278 3.35 7.98 6.49
N ILE A 279 4.03 7.01 5.87
CA ILE A 279 3.55 6.38 4.64
C ILE A 279 2.30 5.51 4.88
N LEU A 280 2.24 4.80 6.02
CA LEU A 280 1.06 4.01 6.39
C LEU A 280 -0.13 4.89 6.79
N GLY A 281 0.11 5.98 7.51
CA GLY A 281 -0.91 6.87 8.06
C GLY A 281 -1.46 7.92 7.10
N ARG A 282 -0.83 8.14 5.93
CA ARG A 282 -1.31 9.12 4.94
C ARG A 282 -2.59 8.65 4.25
N THR A 283 -3.73 9.23 4.62
CA THR A 283 -5.01 9.06 3.92
C THR A 283 -5.08 10.06 2.77
N ALA A 284 -4.76 9.61 1.56
CA ALA A 284 -4.97 10.38 0.33
C ALA A 284 -6.17 9.79 -0.42
N THR A 285 -7.18 10.60 -0.69
CA THR A 285 -8.31 10.21 -1.55
C THR A 285 -8.40 11.17 -2.73
N LEU A 286 -8.44 10.62 -3.93
CA LEU A 286 -8.66 11.38 -5.15
C LEU A 286 -10.14 11.40 -5.49
N GLU A 287 -10.64 12.58 -5.82
CA GLU A 287 -11.98 12.80 -6.30
C GLU A 287 -11.97 13.66 -7.56
N VAL A 288 -12.74 13.24 -8.54
CA VAL A 288 -12.96 14.02 -9.76
C VAL A 288 -14.34 14.64 -9.70
N ARG A 289 -14.39 15.96 -9.80
CA ARG A 289 -15.62 16.76 -9.68
C ARG A 289 -15.71 17.76 -10.84
N MET A 290 -16.93 18.11 -11.25
CA MET A 290 -17.12 19.18 -12.24
C MET A 290 -16.90 20.54 -11.58
N VAL A 291 -16.26 21.46 -12.30
CA VAL A 291 -16.24 22.87 -11.89
C VAL A 291 -17.62 23.48 -12.12
N ASP A 292 -18.05 24.34 -11.20
CA ASP A 292 -19.27 25.11 -11.36
C ASP A 292 -18.99 26.38 -12.17
N GLU A 293 -19.48 26.40 -13.41
CA GLU A 293 -19.28 27.51 -14.36
C GLU A 293 -20.42 28.55 -14.29
N GLY A 294 -21.32 28.45 -13.32
CA GLY A 294 -22.39 29.41 -13.10
C GLY A 294 -21.88 30.84 -12.82
N THR A 295 -22.70 31.85 -13.11
CA THR A 295 -22.38 33.26 -12.84
C THR A 295 -22.10 33.51 -11.36
N GLU A 296 -22.87 32.89 -10.49
CA GLU A 296 -22.68 32.96 -9.03
C GLU A 296 -21.35 32.30 -8.61
N ALA A 297 -21.03 31.13 -9.16
CA ALA A 297 -19.79 30.41 -8.89
C ALA A 297 -18.55 31.20 -9.33
N ARG A 298 -18.58 31.84 -10.51
CA ARG A 298 -17.49 32.75 -10.95
C ARG A 298 -17.33 33.97 -10.05
N SER A 299 -18.43 34.49 -9.51
CA SER A 299 -18.34 35.58 -8.53
C SER A 299 -17.69 35.12 -7.22
N ALA A 300 -17.98 33.88 -6.79
CA ALA A 300 -17.32 33.24 -5.64
C ALA A 300 -15.84 32.90 -5.90
N GLU A 301 -15.48 32.49 -7.12
CA GLU A 301 -14.10 32.26 -7.57
C GLU A 301 -13.28 33.56 -7.47
N THR A 302 -13.87 34.71 -7.80
CA THR A 302 -13.20 36.02 -7.66
C THR A 302 -13.31 36.64 -6.26
N GLY A 303 -13.88 35.92 -5.29
CA GLY A 303 -14.03 36.36 -3.90
C GLY A 303 -15.10 37.44 -3.69
N ARG A 304 -15.97 37.68 -4.68
CA ARG A 304 -16.99 38.74 -4.68
C ARG A 304 -18.39 38.27 -4.29
N GLY A 305 -18.57 36.97 -4.03
CA GLY A 305 -19.87 36.38 -3.69
C GLY A 305 -19.77 35.10 -2.87
N PRO A 306 -20.89 34.66 -2.25
CA PRO A 306 -20.95 33.41 -1.51
C PRO A 306 -20.88 32.20 -2.44
N VAL A 307 -20.43 31.05 -1.93
CA VAL A 307 -20.41 29.78 -2.69
C VAL A 307 -21.84 29.31 -2.93
N PRO A 308 -22.23 29.00 -4.19
CA PRO A 308 -23.57 28.53 -4.51
C PRO A 308 -23.95 27.23 -3.79
N PHE A 309 -25.25 27.03 -3.57
CA PHE A 309 -25.75 25.79 -2.98
C PHE A 309 -25.44 24.59 -3.88
N GLY A 310 -24.88 23.52 -3.31
CA GLY A 310 -24.45 22.34 -4.06
C GLY A 310 -23.02 22.43 -4.62
N SER A 311 -22.28 23.50 -4.31
CA SER A 311 -20.88 23.70 -4.67
C SER A 311 -20.00 23.90 -3.44
N GLU A 312 -18.69 23.69 -3.61
CA GLU A 312 -17.66 23.83 -2.59
C GLU A 312 -16.46 24.58 -3.16
N ARG A 313 -15.77 25.33 -2.30
CA ARG A 313 -14.57 26.07 -2.66
C ARG A 313 -13.34 25.31 -2.21
N TYR A 314 -12.46 24.99 -3.15
CA TYR A 314 -11.12 24.49 -2.89
C TYR A 314 -10.09 25.44 -3.47
N LEU A 315 -8.84 25.33 -3.01
CA LEU A 315 -7.73 26.11 -3.55
C LEU A 315 -6.91 25.20 -4.46
N GLU A 316 -6.51 25.72 -5.60
CA GLU A 316 -5.46 25.18 -6.43
C GLU A 316 -4.09 25.56 -5.85
N ARG A 317 -3.02 24.85 -6.21
CA ARG A 317 -1.65 25.08 -5.70
C ARG A 317 -1.12 26.49 -5.83
N ASN A 318 -1.53 27.20 -6.87
CA ASN A 318 -1.18 28.60 -7.11
C ASN A 318 -1.97 29.59 -6.21
N GLY A 319 -2.81 29.08 -5.31
CA GLY A 319 -3.69 29.85 -4.44
C GLY A 319 -4.99 30.30 -5.11
N GLN A 320 -5.23 29.92 -6.37
CA GLN A 320 -6.47 30.26 -7.06
C GLN A 320 -7.61 29.42 -6.52
N PRO A 321 -8.71 30.03 -6.05
CA PRO A 321 -9.88 29.27 -5.66
C PRO A 321 -10.54 28.67 -6.91
N VAL A 322 -11.02 27.44 -6.78
CA VAL A 322 -11.84 26.77 -7.79
C VAL A 322 -13.12 26.31 -7.11
N ILE A 323 -14.25 26.66 -7.71
CA ILE A 323 -15.57 26.27 -7.21
C ILE A 323 -15.98 24.98 -7.90
N VAL A 324 -16.07 23.89 -7.16
CA VAL A 324 -16.44 22.57 -7.68
C VAL A 324 -17.80 22.17 -7.18
N LYS A 325 -18.54 21.39 -7.97
CA LYS A 325 -19.80 20.80 -7.53
C LYS A 325 -19.53 19.77 -6.43
N LYS A 326 -20.43 19.66 -5.46
CA LYS A 326 -20.36 18.62 -4.39
C LYS A 326 -20.46 17.20 -4.94
N GLN A 327 -21.05 17.03 -6.12
CA GLN A 327 -21.20 15.72 -6.74
C GLN A 327 -19.84 15.17 -7.20
N VAL A 328 -19.45 14.05 -6.61
CA VAL A 328 -18.28 13.26 -7.02
C VAL A 328 -18.63 12.42 -8.24
N ILE A 329 -17.80 12.51 -9.28
CA ILE A 329 -17.99 11.78 -10.54
C ILE A 329 -17.20 10.47 -10.52
N LEU A 330 -15.93 10.57 -10.16
CA LEU A 330 -15.03 9.44 -9.98
C LEU A 330 -14.24 9.59 -8.70
N THR A 331 -13.83 8.46 -8.15
CA THR A 331 -12.92 8.41 -7.01
C THR A 331 -11.67 7.61 -7.38
N GLY A 332 -10.65 7.65 -6.52
CA GLY A 332 -9.47 6.79 -6.64
C GLY A 332 -9.78 5.28 -6.68
N GLU A 333 -10.96 4.82 -6.25
CA GLU A 333 -11.38 3.41 -6.37
C GLU A 333 -11.57 2.97 -7.82
N ASN A 334 -11.81 3.92 -8.73
CA ASN A 334 -11.96 3.66 -10.16
C ASN A 334 -10.63 3.65 -10.91
N LEU A 335 -9.51 3.71 -10.19
CA LEU A 335 -8.17 3.72 -10.74
C LEU A 335 -7.52 2.34 -10.63
N THR A 336 -6.93 1.87 -11.72
CA THR A 336 -6.15 0.62 -11.75
C THR A 336 -4.66 0.86 -11.60
N ASP A 337 -4.15 1.97 -12.13
CA ASP A 337 -2.73 2.33 -12.05
C ASP A 337 -2.51 3.84 -12.12
N ALA A 338 -1.42 4.30 -11.50
CA ALA A 338 -0.89 5.66 -11.62
C ALA A 338 0.63 5.63 -11.81
N GLN A 339 1.09 6.24 -12.90
CA GLN A 339 2.51 6.32 -13.24
C GLN A 339 2.92 7.77 -13.46
N PRO A 340 4.05 8.21 -12.89
CA PRO A 340 4.61 9.50 -13.25
C PRO A 340 5.09 9.44 -14.71
N GLY A 341 5.00 10.57 -15.39
CA GLY A 341 5.46 10.70 -16.77
C GLY A 341 5.76 12.15 -17.10
N PHE A 342 6.02 12.41 -18.37
CA PHE A 342 6.21 13.75 -18.90
C PHE A 342 5.25 13.97 -20.05
N ASP A 343 4.73 15.19 -20.17
CA ASP A 343 3.97 15.58 -21.34
C ASP A 343 4.91 15.65 -22.56
N GLY A 344 4.50 15.00 -23.66
CA GLY A 344 5.28 14.91 -24.90
C GLY A 344 5.43 16.25 -25.63
N GLN A 345 4.60 17.26 -25.33
CA GLN A 345 4.70 18.58 -25.96
C GLN A 345 5.46 19.60 -25.10
N THR A 346 5.16 19.65 -23.80
CA THR A 346 5.68 20.69 -22.90
C THR A 346 6.89 20.23 -22.09
N GLN A 347 7.19 18.92 -22.09
CA GLN A 347 8.16 18.28 -21.20
C GLN A 347 7.91 18.54 -19.70
N GLU A 348 6.69 18.96 -19.34
CA GLU A 348 6.30 19.14 -17.94
C GLU A 348 6.02 17.78 -17.27
N PRO A 349 6.35 17.60 -15.97
CA PRO A 349 6.01 16.41 -15.22
C PRO A 349 4.48 16.24 -15.11
N THR A 350 4.01 15.01 -15.25
CA THR A 350 2.58 14.66 -15.22
C THR A 350 2.35 13.33 -14.52
N VAL A 351 1.11 13.06 -14.13
CA VAL A 351 0.70 11.74 -13.62
C VAL A 351 -0.27 11.09 -14.60
N ASN A 352 0.14 9.98 -15.19
CA ASN A 352 -0.66 9.17 -16.08
C ASN A 352 -1.49 8.18 -15.27
N LEU A 353 -2.80 8.28 -15.41
CA LEU A 353 -3.81 7.48 -14.72
C LEU A 353 -4.44 6.47 -15.68
N THR A 354 -4.66 5.25 -15.21
CA THR A 354 -5.44 4.23 -15.92
C THR A 354 -6.69 3.90 -15.11
N LEU A 355 -7.86 4.12 -15.68
CA LEU A 355 -9.16 3.84 -15.08
C LEU A 355 -9.58 2.38 -15.32
N ASP A 356 -10.40 1.86 -14.42
CA ASP A 356 -11.06 0.56 -14.58
C ASP A 356 -12.19 0.64 -15.63
N ALA A 357 -12.82 -0.50 -15.93
CA ALA A 357 -13.89 -0.56 -16.94
C ALA A 357 -15.12 0.27 -16.55
N LYS A 358 -15.46 0.35 -15.25
CA LYS A 358 -16.59 1.14 -14.75
C LYS A 358 -16.28 2.63 -14.86
N GLY A 359 -15.12 3.04 -14.34
CA GLY A 359 -14.62 4.41 -14.37
C GLY A 359 -14.47 4.94 -15.79
N SER A 360 -13.93 4.13 -16.71
CA SER A 360 -13.79 4.50 -18.13
C SER A 360 -15.13 4.81 -18.79
N ARG A 361 -16.21 4.07 -18.46
CA ARG A 361 -17.56 4.34 -19.00
C ARG A 361 -18.14 5.63 -18.43
N ILE A 362 -18.09 5.81 -17.11
CA ILE A 362 -18.57 7.02 -16.45
C ILE A 362 -17.82 8.24 -16.99
N PHE A 363 -16.50 8.16 -17.12
CA PHE A 363 -15.68 9.25 -17.63
C PHE A 363 -16.00 9.59 -19.07
N LYS A 364 -16.22 8.59 -19.92
CA LYS A 364 -16.63 8.75 -21.32
C LYS A 364 -17.94 9.52 -21.44
N ASP A 365 -18.96 9.12 -20.70
CA ASP A 365 -20.29 9.74 -20.77
C ASP A 365 -20.25 11.18 -20.26
N ILE A 366 -19.56 11.41 -19.14
CA ILE A 366 -19.43 12.75 -18.54
C ILE A 366 -18.62 13.69 -19.44
N THR A 367 -17.51 13.24 -20.02
CA THR A 367 -16.70 14.07 -20.92
C THR A 367 -17.43 14.39 -22.22
N ARG A 368 -18.21 13.45 -22.76
CA ARG A 368 -19.08 13.68 -23.94
C ARG A 368 -20.10 14.80 -23.69
N GLU A 369 -20.76 14.79 -22.54
CA GLU A 369 -21.82 15.76 -22.22
C GLU A 369 -21.30 17.14 -21.78
N ASN A 370 -20.01 17.25 -21.45
CA ASN A 370 -19.43 18.44 -20.83
C ASN A 370 -18.20 18.99 -21.58
N VAL A 371 -18.09 18.75 -22.88
CA VAL A 371 -17.06 19.36 -23.73
C VAL A 371 -17.09 20.90 -23.58
N GLY A 372 -15.92 21.50 -23.38
CA GLY A 372 -15.74 22.93 -23.16
C GLY A 372 -15.88 23.40 -21.71
N LYS A 373 -16.22 22.52 -20.75
CA LYS A 373 -16.27 22.84 -19.31
C LYS A 373 -15.02 22.36 -18.59
N ARG A 374 -14.70 22.98 -17.44
CA ARG A 374 -13.60 22.54 -16.57
C ARG A 374 -14.00 21.35 -15.69
N MET A 375 -13.04 20.45 -15.48
CA MET A 375 -13.16 19.33 -14.56
C MET A 375 -12.00 19.39 -13.58
N ALA A 376 -12.29 19.39 -12.29
CA ALA A 376 -11.30 19.48 -11.23
C ALA A 376 -10.95 18.10 -10.70
N ILE A 377 -9.65 17.88 -10.50
CA ILE A 377 -9.11 16.74 -9.76
C ILE A 377 -8.72 17.25 -8.39
N VAL A 378 -9.42 16.78 -7.37
CA VAL A 378 -9.23 17.19 -5.98
C VAL A 378 -8.56 16.05 -5.23
N LEU A 379 -7.43 16.35 -4.60
CA LEU A 379 -6.74 15.45 -3.69
C LEU A 379 -7.11 15.86 -2.27
N PHE A 380 -7.65 14.92 -1.50
CA PHE A 380 -7.90 15.12 -0.08
C PHE A 380 -6.82 14.42 0.73
N GLU A 381 -6.11 15.19 1.54
CA GLU A 381 -5.19 14.68 2.55
C GLU A 381 -5.66 15.09 3.94
N LYS A 382 -5.85 14.12 4.85
CA LYS A 382 -6.31 14.39 6.24
C LYS A 382 -7.56 15.29 6.30
N GLY A 383 -8.48 15.11 5.35
CA GLY A 383 -9.73 15.88 5.25
C GLY A 383 -9.60 17.28 4.66
N LYS A 384 -8.41 17.70 4.24
CA LYS A 384 -8.19 18.97 3.50
C LYS A 384 -8.13 18.67 2.02
N GLY A 385 -9.06 19.26 1.26
CA GLY A 385 -9.09 19.15 -0.20
C GLY A 385 -8.22 20.23 -0.86
N GLU A 386 -7.39 19.82 -1.81
CA GLU A 386 -6.58 20.69 -2.66
C GLU A 386 -6.85 20.31 -4.13
N VAL A 387 -7.07 21.32 -4.98
CA VAL A 387 -7.24 21.10 -6.42
C VAL A 387 -5.85 20.94 -7.01
N VAL A 388 -5.57 19.74 -7.53
CA VAL A 388 -4.30 19.46 -8.21
C VAL A 388 -4.28 20.15 -9.56
N THR A 389 -5.39 20.05 -10.29
CA THR A 389 -5.56 20.67 -11.61
C THR A 389 -7.04 20.74 -11.99
N ALA A 390 -7.41 21.75 -12.77
CA ALA A 390 -8.77 21.91 -13.30
C ALA A 390 -8.81 22.11 -14.83
N PRO A 391 -8.38 21.12 -15.64
CA PRO A 391 -8.31 21.25 -17.09
C PRO A 391 -9.69 21.36 -17.74
N VAL A 392 -9.72 21.99 -18.91
CA VAL A 392 -10.91 22.04 -19.78
C VAL A 392 -11.04 20.73 -20.55
N ILE A 393 -12.23 20.15 -20.55
CA ILE A 393 -12.56 18.96 -21.33
C ILE A 393 -12.59 19.34 -22.83
N ARG A 394 -11.63 18.85 -23.61
CA ARG A 394 -11.52 19.20 -25.05
C ARG A 394 -12.29 18.26 -25.97
N SER A 395 -12.41 17.00 -25.60
CA SER A 395 -13.08 15.95 -26.37
C SER A 395 -13.57 14.84 -25.44
N GLU A 396 -14.40 13.94 -25.97
CA GLU A 396 -14.78 12.70 -25.28
C GLU A 396 -13.55 11.81 -25.02
N ILE A 397 -13.42 11.30 -23.79
CA ILE A 397 -12.30 10.45 -23.37
C ILE A 397 -12.85 9.04 -23.07
N GLY A 398 -12.79 8.16 -24.08
CA GLY A 398 -13.28 6.78 -23.97
C GLY A 398 -12.22 5.72 -23.68
N GLY A 399 -10.94 6.07 -23.74
CA GLY A 399 -9.82 5.11 -23.67
C GLY A 399 -9.37 4.72 -22.26
N GLY A 400 -10.01 5.25 -21.21
CA GLY A 400 -9.66 4.96 -19.81
C GLY A 400 -8.30 5.51 -19.35
N ARG A 401 -7.56 6.22 -20.20
CA ARG A 401 -6.31 6.88 -19.83
C ARG A 401 -6.55 8.37 -19.62
N VAL A 402 -6.11 8.87 -18.47
CA VAL A 402 -6.25 10.28 -18.08
C VAL A 402 -4.87 10.78 -17.67
N GLN A 403 -4.55 12.02 -17.98
CA GLN A 403 -3.31 12.65 -17.58
C GLN A 403 -3.62 13.81 -16.64
N ILE A 404 -3.05 13.78 -15.44
CA ILE A 404 -3.00 14.95 -14.56
C ILE A 404 -1.81 15.79 -15.01
N SER A 405 -2.11 16.92 -15.65
CA SER A 405 -1.12 17.94 -16.00
C SER A 405 -1.27 19.17 -15.11
N GLY A 406 -0.16 19.83 -14.83
CA GLY A 406 -0.07 21.00 -13.97
C GLY A 406 1.40 21.33 -13.71
N ARG A 407 1.66 22.54 -13.19
CA ARG A 407 3.01 22.96 -12.79
C ARG A 407 3.45 22.22 -11.52
N MET A 408 3.72 20.93 -11.65
CA MET A 408 4.24 20.08 -10.58
C MET A 408 5.71 19.75 -10.83
N THR A 409 6.46 19.57 -9.74
CA THR A 409 7.83 19.08 -9.85
C THR A 409 7.84 17.59 -10.14
N THR A 410 8.96 17.05 -10.61
CA THR A 410 9.12 15.61 -10.80
C THR A 410 8.90 14.84 -9.49
N ALA A 411 9.34 15.40 -8.37
CA ALA A 411 9.13 14.85 -7.03
C ALA A 411 7.64 14.68 -6.73
N GLU A 412 6.89 15.76 -6.89
CA GLU A 412 5.47 15.81 -6.61
C GLU A 412 4.67 14.88 -7.52
N ALA A 413 5.05 14.76 -8.80
CA ALA A 413 4.43 13.81 -9.72
C ALA A 413 4.63 12.36 -9.25
N ASN A 414 5.80 12.02 -8.71
CA ASN A 414 6.07 10.69 -8.18
C ASN A 414 5.32 10.43 -6.88
N ASP A 415 5.32 11.38 -5.94
CA ASP A 415 4.61 11.26 -4.67
C ASP A 415 3.10 11.14 -4.92
N THR A 416 2.56 11.96 -5.81
CA THR A 416 1.16 11.89 -6.20
C THR A 416 0.87 10.55 -6.87
N ALA A 417 1.70 10.11 -7.83
CA ALA A 417 1.51 8.81 -8.48
C ALA A 417 1.56 7.65 -7.47
N LEU A 418 2.47 7.70 -6.50
CA LEU A 418 2.59 6.73 -5.41
C LEU A 418 1.32 6.69 -4.55
N LEU A 419 0.83 7.86 -4.10
CA LEU A 419 -0.40 7.95 -3.31
C LEU A 419 -1.62 7.45 -4.07
N LEU A 420 -1.70 7.74 -5.37
CA LEU A 420 -2.81 7.30 -6.22
C LEU A 420 -2.74 5.81 -6.54
N ARG A 421 -1.55 5.26 -6.81
CA ARG A 421 -1.33 3.84 -7.09
C ARG A 421 -1.53 2.96 -5.87
N ALA A 422 -1.14 3.46 -4.70
CA ALA A 422 -1.43 2.82 -3.42
C ALA A 422 -2.94 2.55 -3.26
N GLY A 423 -3.78 3.34 -3.93
CA GLY A 423 -5.22 3.23 -3.89
C GLY A 423 -5.82 3.98 -2.71
N SER A 424 -7.10 4.32 -2.82
CA SER A 424 -7.83 4.89 -1.71
C SER A 424 -8.15 3.81 -0.68
N LEU A 425 -7.95 4.15 0.59
CA LEU A 425 -8.47 3.33 1.69
C LEU A 425 -10.00 3.26 1.61
N ALA A 426 -10.56 2.08 1.86
CA ALA A 426 -12.00 1.89 1.97
C ALA A 426 -12.56 2.68 3.16
N ALA A 427 -11.79 2.73 4.25
CA ALA A 427 -12.07 3.56 5.41
C ALA A 427 -10.78 4.05 6.10
N PRO A 428 -10.82 5.20 6.79
CA PRO A 428 -9.72 5.68 7.61
C PRO A 428 -9.27 4.63 8.64
N MET A 429 -8.00 4.71 9.03
CA MET A 429 -7.42 3.85 10.05
C MET A 429 -6.54 4.65 10.99
N GLU A 430 -6.49 4.20 12.24
CA GLU A 430 -5.66 4.79 13.30
C GLU A 430 -4.74 3.74 13.88
N ILE A 431 -3.51 4.13 14.24
CA ILE A 431 -2.56 3.24 14.90
C ILE A 431 -2.88 3.25 16.39
N ILE A 432 -3.29 2.09 16.92
CA ILE A 432 -3.67 1.94 18.33
C ILE A 432 -2.54 1.31 19.16
N GLU A 433 -1.65 0.52 18.54
CA GLU A 433 -0.47 -0.03 19.19
C GLU A 433 0.74 0.02 18.26
N GLU A 434 1.91 0.32 18.82
CA GLU A 434 3.19 0.43 18.11
C GLU A 434 4.29 -0.19 18.97
N TYR A 435 4.97 -1.21 18.45
CA TYR A 435 6.18 -1.79 19.05
C TYR A 435 7.33 -1.72 18.07
N THR A 436 8.50 -1.35 18.57
CA THR A 436 9.75 -1.38 17.79
C THR A 436 10.69 -2.34 18.46
N ILE A 437 11.18 -3.32 17.71
CA ILE A 437 12.14 -4.32 18.20
C ILE A 437 13.48 -3.99 17.58
N GLY A 438 14.46 -3.68 18.43
CA GLY A 438 15.82 -3.38 17.98
C GLY A 438 16.50 -4.63 17.40
N PRO A 439 17.29 -4.50 16.31
CA PRO A 439 18.00 -5.63 15.72
C PRO A 439 18.96 -6.37 16.67
N SER A 440 19.51 -5.66 17.67
CA SER A 440 20.43 -6.26 18.66
C SER A 440 19.76 -7.31 19.54
N LEU A 441 18.49 -7.08 19.94
CA LEU A 441 17.74 -8.06 20.73
C LEU A 441 17.45 -9.33 19.92
N GLY A 442 17.18 -9.16 18.62
CA GLY A 442 16.98 -10.28 17.70
C GLY A 442 18.26 -11.10 17.52
N ALA A 443 19.40 -10.45 17.32
CA ALA A 443 20.70 -11.12 17.19
C ALA A 443 21.05 -11.96 18.43
N ASP A 444 20.87 -11.40 19.63
CA ASP A 444 21.09 -12.12 20.90
C ASP A 444 20.18 -13.35 21.03
N ASN A 445 18.92 -13.23 20.61
CA ASN A 445 17.97 -14.35 20.62
C ASN A 445 18.37 -15.45 19.64
N ILE A 446 18.85 -15.09 18.45
CA ILE A 446 19.38 -16.05 17.47
C ILE A 446 20.58 -16.80 18.04
N GLU A 447 21.55 -16.09 18.62
CA GLU A 447 22.76 -16.70 19.19
C GLU A 447 22.42 -17.69 20.31
N ARG A 448 21.55 -17.30 21.25
CA ARG A 448 21.08 -18.19 22.33
C ARG A 448 20.29 -19.39 21.79
N GLY A 449 19.47 -19.17 20.76
CA GLY A 449 18.72 -20.23 20.09
C GLY A 449 19.66 -21.27 19.46
N ILE A 450 20.66 -20.83 18.70
CA ILE A 450 21.67 -21.70 18.08
C ILE A 450 22.43 -22.48 19.16
N HIS A 451 22.90 -21.81 20.22
CA HIS A 451 23.59 -22.49 21.30
C HIS A 451 22.70 -23.55 21.99
N SER A 452 21.42 -23.24 22.20
CA SER A 452 20.47 -24.19 22.81
C SER A 452 20.28 -25.43 21.96
N VAL A 453 20.14 -25.27 20.64
CA VAL A 453 20.02 -26.39 19.69
C VAL A 453 21.30 -27.22 19.64
N VAL A 454 22.47 -26.58 19.58
CA VAL A 454 23.77 -27.27 19.54
C VAL A 454 24.00 -28.08 20.82
N TRP A 455 23.84 -27.46 22.00
CA TRP A 455 24.03 -28.17 23.27
C TRP A 455 22.98 -29.26 23.49
N GLY A 456 21.73 -29.04 23.08
CA GLY A 456 20.68 -30.06 23.10
C GLY A 456 21.01 -31.25 22.20
N MET A 457 21.49 -30.99 20.98
CA MET A 457 21.91 -32.03 20.04
C MET A 457 23.10 -32.83 20.57
N VAL A 458 24.09 -32.16 21.17
CA VAL A 458 25.24 -32.83 21.81
C VAL A 458 24.78 -33.71 22.97
N ALA A 459 23.89 -33.22 23.83
CA ALA A 459 23.37 -33.98 24.96
C ALA A 459 22.60 -35.24 24.50
N ILE A 460 21.74 -35.10 23.48
CA ILE A 460 20.99 -36.22 22.90
C ILE A 460 21.94 -37.21 22.21
N ALA A 461 22.94 -36.73 21.48
CA ALA A 461 23.94 -37.56 20.82
C ALA A 461 24.72 -38.41 21.83
N VAL A 462 25.20 -37.78 22.92
CA VAL A 462 25.88 -38.47 24.02
C VAL A 462 24.97 -39.53 24.65
N PHE A 463 23.71 -39.18 24.94
CA PHE A 463 22.75 -40.13 25.49
C PHE A 463 22.49 -41.32 24.55
N MET A 464 22.28 -41.07 23.25
CA MET A 464 22.08 -42.15 22.27
C MET A 464 23.31 -43.04 22.13
N CYS A 465 24.51 -42.47 22.14
CA CYS A 465 25.75 -43.24 22.06
C CYS A 465 25.97 -44.09 23.31
N ILE A 466 25.63 -43.59 24.50
CA ILE A 466 25.73 -44.36 25.75
C ILE A 466 24.69 -45.49 25.77
N TYR A 467 23.43 -45.19 25.44
CA TYR A 467 22.32 -46.16 25.58
C TYR A 467 22.30 -47.20 24.45
N TYR A 468 22.60 -46.81 23.21
CA TYR A 468 22.49 -47.67 22.03
C TYR A 468 23.86 -48.05 21.41
N ALA A 469 24.98 -47.63 21.99
CA ALA A 469 26.34 -47.89 21.51
C ALA A 469 26.51 -47.53 20.01
N LEU A 470 26.92 -48.49 19.18
CA LEU A 470 27.14 -48.30 17.74
C LEU A 470 25.86 -47.88 17.00
N PHE A 471 24.69 -48.39 17.39
CA PHE A 471 23.42 -47.96 16.80
C PHE A 471 23.05 -46.51 17.18
N GLY A 472 23.55 -46.03 18.31
CA GLY A 472 23.42 -44.64 18.72
C GLY A 472 24.13 -43.67 17.77
N ILE A 473 25.30 -44.05 17.25
CA ILE A 473 26.07 -43.25 16.28
C ILE A 473 25.28 -43.08 14.98
N PHE A 474 24.74 -44.18 14.42
CA PHE A 474 23.93 -44.11 13.20
C PHE A 474 22.67 -43.27 13.38
N SER A 475 21.99 -43.39 14.53
CA SER A 475 20.82 -42.58 14.86
C SER A 475 21.16 -41.10 14.98
N THR A 476 22.30 -40.77 15.58
CA THR A 476 22.79 -39.37 15.70
C THR A 476 23.09 -38.77 14.33
N VAL A 477 23.75 -39.51 13.44
CA VAL A 477 23.99 -39.07 12.06
C VAL A 477 22.67 -38.85 11.32
N SER A 478 21.70 -39.75 11.47
CA SER A 478 20.37 -39.61 10.87
C SER A 478 19.65 -38.35 11.37
N LEU A 479 19.72 -38.06 12.67
CA LEU A 479 19.15 -36.85 13.27
C LEU A 479 19.82 -35.58 12.72
N ALA A 480 21.15 -35.56 12.63
CA ALA A 480 21.88 -34.42 12.08
C ALA A 480 21.52 -34.17 10.60
N VAL A 481 21.42 -35.23 9.79
CA VAL A 481 20.96 -35.14 8.40
C VAL A 481 19.53 -34.62 8.32
N ASN A 482 18.63 -35.06 9.20
CA ASN A 482 17.26 -34.56 9.24
C ASN A 482 17.21 -33.05 9.51
N VAL A 483 17.94 -32.57 10.53
CA VAL A 483 17.99 -31.13 10.86
C VAL A 483 18.57 -30.32 9.69
N LEU A 484 19.62 -30.82 9.04
CA LEU A 484 20.19 -30.20 7.85
C LEU A 484 19.16 -30.11 6.72
N LEU A 485 18.40 -31.17 6.45
CA LEU A 485 17.36 -31.14 5.42
C LEU A 485 16.18 -30.22 5.77
N LEU A 486 15.80 -30.12 7.05
CA LEU A 486 14.78 -29.17 7.50
C LEU A 486 15.22 -27.72 7.25
N LEU A 487 16.47 -27.40 7.61
CA LEU A 487 17.02 -26.07 7.35
C LEU A 487 17.11 -25.77 5.85
N ALA A 488 17.42 -26.78 5.02
CA ALA A 488 17.48 -26.64 3.56
C ALA A 488 16.10 -26.39 2.92
N ILE A 489 15.01 -26.84 3.56
CA ILE A 489 13.65 -26.63 3.06
C ILE A 489 13.12 -25.25 3.47
N LEU A 490 13.58 -24.72 4.60
CA LEU A 490 13.21 -23.39 5.10
C LEU A 490 14.00 -22.26 4.43
N SER A 491 15.13 -22.57 3.80
CA SER A 491 15.96 -21.70 2.95
C SER A 491 15.55 -21.80 1.49
#